data_AF-A0A1S3Q486-F1
#
_entry.id   AF-A0A1S3Q486-F1
#
_cell.length_a   1.000
_cell.length_b   1.000
_cell.length_c   1.000
_cell.angle_alpha   90.00
_cell.angle_beta   90.00
_cell.angle_gamma   90.00
#
_symmetry.space_group_name_H-M   'P 1'
#
loop_
_entity.id
_entity.type
_entity.pdbx_description
1 polymer ?
#
loop_
_entity_poly.entity_id
_entity_poly.type
_entity_poly.pdbx_seq_one_letter_code
_entity_poly.pdbx_strand_id
1 'polypeptide(L)'
;MGKQGFSAVALPLLVLGWFTVSVTAGDSALSAPVNVTIRELEANTAIVTWEILEGDPVIGFAITQQKKDVRMLRYIQEVNTTTRSCALWDLEEDTEYIVHVQSISMGGSSPPSDPVSFRTPRESEKLASTGPGVILLFCRQYDIIKDNEPNNNKDKAKTSSECSTPEHPQGGLLRSNV
;
A
#
# COMPACT_ATOMS: atom_id res chain seq x y z
N MET A 1 -72.30 13.92 17.71
CA MET A 1 -72.51 12.46 17.81
C MET A 1 -71.68 11.76 16.73
N GLY A 2 -71.05 10.62 17.06
CA GLY A 2 -70.57 9.64 16.09
C GLY A 2 -69.05 9.53 15.89
N LYS A 3 -68.40 8.67 16.69
CA LYS A 3 -67.05 8.10 16.48
C LYS A 3 -67.13 6.85 15.59
N GLN A 4 -66.15 6.62 14.72
CA GLN A 4 -65.50 5.33 14.36
C GLN A 4 -64.32 5.71 13.42
N GLY A 5 -63.08 5.19 13.43
CA GLY A 5 -62.49 4.02 14.06
C GLY A 5 -61.80 3.13 13.02
N PHE A 6 -60.46 3.27 12.88
CA PHE A 6 -59.45 2.33 12.35
C PHE A 6 -59.44 1.92 10.86
N SER A 7 -58.30 2.08 10.18
CA SER A 7 -57.31 1.00 9.99
C SER A 7 -56.33 1.34 8.85
N ALA A 8 -55.07 1.00 9.05
CA ALA A 8 -53.94 1.24 8.15
C ALA A 8 -54.07 0.47 6.84
N VAL A 9 -53.67 1.09 5.72
CA VAL A 9 -53.38 0.36 4.48
C VAL A 9 -52.07 0.90 3.86
N ALA A 10 -51.05 0.06 4.02
CA ALA A 10 -49.83 -0.13 3.23
C ALA A 10 -49.33 1.01 2.32
N LEU A 11 -48.14 1.53 2.63
CA LEU A 11 -47.23 2.11 1.64
C LEU A 11 -46.78 0.99 0.68
N PRO A 12 -46.82 1.19 -0.65
CA PRO A 12 -46.20 0.24 -1.55
C PRO A 12 -44.68 0.38 -1.42
N LEU A 13 -44.03 -0.66 -0.88
CA LEU A 13 -42.59 -0.82 -1.02
C LEU A 13 -42.30 -1.01 -2.51
N LEU A 14 -41.79 0.04 -3.14
CA LEU A 14 -41.29 0.00 -4.50
C LEU A 14 -39.95 -0.74 -4.45
N VAL A 15 -40.01 -2.08 -4.51
CA VAL A 15 -38.83 -2.91 -4.68
C VAL A 15 -38.34 -2.65 -6.10
N LEU A 16 -37.37 -1.73 -6.23
CA LEU A 16 -36.61 -1.60 -7.47
C LEU A 16 -35.84 -2.91 -7.63
N GLY A 17 -36.47 -3.88 -8.30
CA GLY A 17 -35.83 -5.13 -8.65
C GLY A 17 -34.57 -4.83 -9.42
N TRP A 18 -33.42 -5.18 -8.85
CA TRP A 18 -32.19 -5.32 -9.61
C TRP A 18 -32.36 -6.52 -10.53
N PHE A 19 -33.07 -6.30 -11.64
CA PHE A 19 -33.02 -7.19 -12.77
C PHE A 19 -31.66 -6.97 -13.44
N THR A 20 -30.64 -7.69 -12.96
CA THR A 20 -29.43 -7.88 -13.73
C THR A 20 -29.83 -8.64 -14.99
N VAL A 21 -29.88 -7.94 -16.12
CA VAL A 21 -29.94 -8.59 -17.44
C VAL A 21 -28.61 -9.32 -17.62
N SER A 22 -28.61 -10.63 -17.40
CA SER A 22 -27.53 -11.47 -17.93
C SER A 22 -27.74 -11.57 -19.43
N VAL A 23 -26.90 -10.86 -20.20
CA VAL A 23 -26.80 -11.06 -21.65
C VAL A 23 -26.30 -12.49 -21.87
N THR A 24 -27.18 -13.38 -22.34
CA THR A 24 -26.80 -14.67 -22.89
C THR A 24 -26.36 -14.45 -24.34
N ALA A 25 -25.11 -14.02 -24.52
CA ALA A 25 -24.44 -14.14 -25.81
C ALA A 25 -23.75 -15.51 -25.80
N GLY A 26 -24.20 -16.40 -26.69
CA GLY A 26 -23.48 -17.63 -27.00
C GLY A 26 -22.19 -17.29 -27.73
N ASP A 27 -21.17 -16.98 -26.96
CA ASP A 27 -19.77 -16.90 -27.37
C ASP A 27 -18.98 -17.23 -26.10
N SER A 28 -17.91 -18.03 -26.18
CA SER A 28 -17.23 -18.58 -25.00
C SER A 28 -16.96 -17.50 -23.96
N ALA A 29 -17.68 -17.56 -22.83
CA ALA A 29 -17.61 -16.54 -21.80
C ALA A 29 -16.21 -16.53 -21.20
N LEU A 30 -15.50 -15.41 -21.36
CA LEU A 30 -14.14 -15.24 -20.89
C LEU A 30 -14.11 -15.30 -19.35
N SER A 31 -13.13 -16.01 -18.78
CA SER A 31 -13.06 -16.16 -17.32
C SER A 31 -12.44 -14.94 -16.65
N ALA A 32 -12.83 -14.70 -15.41
CA ALA A 32 -12.19 -13.67 -14.58
C ALA A 32 -10.73 -14.07 -14.29
N PRO A 33 -9.78 -13.12 -14.31
CA PRO A 33 -8.42 -13.36 -13.84
C PRO A 33 -8.40 -13.88 -12.40
N VAL A 34 -7.50 -14.82 -12.12
CA VAL A 34 -7.33 -15.46 -10.82
C VAL A 34 -5.97 -15.12 -10.22
N ASN A 35 -5.79 -15.39 -8.92
CA ASN A 35 -4.52 -15.14 -8.21
C ASN A 35 -4.02 -13.70 -8.38
N VAL A 36 -4.93 -12.72 -8.32
CA VAL A 36 -4.55 -11.30 -8.36
C VAL A 36 -3.76 -10.99 -7.08
N THR A 37 -2.56 -10.46 -7.24
CA THR A 37 -1.67 -10.11 -6.12
C THR A 37 -0.98 -8.78 -6.36
N ILE A 38 -0.66 -8.08 -5.27
CA ILE A 38 0.14 -6.86 -5.30
C ILE A 38 1.59 -7.20 -4.98
N ARG A 39 2.53 -6.71 -5.78
CA ARG A 39 3.98 -6.87 -5.68
C ARG A 39 4.67 -5.53 -5.78
N GLU A 40 5.94 -5.47 -5.38
CA GLU A 40 6.77 -4.26 -5.49
C GLU A 40 6.03 -3.01 -4.98
N LEU A 41 5.38 -3.16 -3.81
CA LEU A 41 4.56 -2.12 -3.21
C LEU A 41 5.45 -1.05 -2.59
N GLU A 42 5.37 0.16 -3.13
CA GLU A 42 6.04 1.35 -2.63
C GLU A 42 5.01 2.41 -2.20
N ALA A 43 5.49 3.56 -1.70
CA ALA A 43 4.63 4.64 -1.23
C ALA A 43 3.76 5.24 -2.35
N ASN A 44 4.24 5.21 -3.61
CA ASN A 44 3.57 5.83 -4.76
C ASN A 44 3.40 4.91 -5.98
N THR A 45 3.92 3.69 -5.94
CA THR A 45 3.79 2.69 -7.00
C THR A 45 3.48 1.31 -6.46
N ALA A 46 2.93 0.46 -7.31
CA ALA A 46 2.75 -0.96 -7.03
C ALA A 46 2.68 -1.74 -8.34
N ILE A 47 2.95 -3.04 -8.32
CA ILE A 47 2.73 -3.93 -9.47
C ILE A 47 1.59 -4.88 -9.14
N VAL A 48 0.54 -4.87 -9.97
CA VAL A 48 -0.53 -5.86 -9.91
C VAL A 48 -0.13 -7.00 -10.82
N THR A 49 -0.20 -8.24 -10.34
CA THR A 49 0.02 -9.45 -11.15
C THR A 49 -1.17 -10.39 -11.02
N TRP A 50 -1.42 -11.20 -12.04
CA TRP A 50 -2.54 -12.15 -12.07
C TRP A 50 -2.22 -13.39 -12.91
N GLU A 51 -3.13 -14.36 -12.88
CA GLU A 51 -3.11 -15.54 -13.73
C GLU A 51 -4.43 -15.65 -14.52
N ILE A 52 -4.40 -16.37 -15.64
CA ILE A 52 -5.58 -16.61 -16.48
C ILE A 52 -5.86 -18.12 -16.55
N LEU A 53 -7.12 -18.50 -16.78
CA LEU A 53 -7.45 -19.89 -17.05
C LEU A 53 -7.05 -20.27 -18.47
N GLU A 54 -6.53 -21.48 -18.64
CA GLU A 54 -6.13 -21.98 -19.95
C GLU A 54 -7.34 -22.13 -20.88
N GLY A 55 -7.16 -21.78 -22.16
CA GLY A 55 -8.21 -21.85 -23.18
C GLY A 55 -8.95 -20.54 -23.45
N ASP A 56 -8.76 -19.53 -22.59
CA ASP A 56 -9.34 -18.19 -22.82
C ASP A 56 -8.56 -17.43 -23.92
N PRO A 57 -9.22 -16.94 -25.00
CA PRO A 57 -8.59 -16.20 -26.08
C PRO A 57 -8.33 -14.73 -25.69
N VAL A 58 -7.50 -14.52 -24.67
CA VAL A 58 -7.21 -13.19 -24.11
C VAL A 58 -6.28 -12.40 -25.04
N ILE A 59 -6.68 -11.17 -25.35
CA ILE A 59 -5.91 -10.20 -26.15
C ILE A 59 -5.45 -8.98 -25.34
N GLY A 60 -5.86 -8.89 -24.08
CA GLY A 60 -5.53 -7.78 -23.21
C GLY A 60 -6.20 -7.86 -21.85
N PHE A 61 -6.00 -6.83 -21.04
CA PHE A 61 -6.51 -6.73 -19.68
C PHE A 61 -7.00 -5.33 -19.36
N ALA A 62 -7.98 -5.24 -18.47
CA ALA A 62 -8.42 -4.00 -17.86
C ALA A 62 -8.21 -4.07 -16.34
N ILE A 63 -7.63 -3.02 -15.77
CA ILE A 63 -7.34 -2.90 -14.35
C ILE A 63 -8.13 -1.71 -13.83
N THR A 64 -8.97 -1.96 -12.84
CA THR A 64 -9.71 -0.91 -12.14
C THR A 64 -9.08 -0.71 -10.78
N GLN A 65 -8.61 0.50 -10.52
CA GLN A 65 -8.07 0.94 -9.24
C GLN A 65 -9.05 1.92 -8.60
N GLN A 66 -9.43 1.67 -7.36
CA GLN A 66 -10.33 2.53 -6.58
C GLN A 66 -9.65 2.95 -5.29
N LYS A 67 -9.57 4.27 -5.04
CA LYS A 67 -9.19 4.79 -3.72
C LYS A 67 -10.37 4.59 -2.77
N LYS A 68 -10.15 4.16 -1.53
CA LYS A 68 -11.26 3.84 -0.61
C LYS A 68 -11.88 5.09 0.01
N ASP A 69 -11.05 6.06 0.39
CA ASP A 69 -11.47 7.28 1.11
C ASP A 69 -12.08 8.34 0.19
N VAL A 70 -11.73 8.28 -1.09
CA VAL A 70 -12.23 9.16 -2.14
C VAL A 70 -12.82 8.23 -3.17
N ARG A 71 -14.08 8.42 -3.61
CA ARG A 71 -14.67 7.64 -4.71
C ARG A 71 -14.02 7.93 -6.08
N MET A 72 -12.69 8.03 -6.12
CA MET A 72 -11.86 8.14 -7.31
C MET A 72 -11.63 6.74 -7.85
N LEU A 73 -11.82 6.60 -9.15
CA LEU A 73 -11.61 5.36 -9.89
C LEU A 73 -10.70 5.67 -11.08
N ARG A 74 -9.68 4.84 -11.25
CA ARG A 74 -8.78 4.84 -12.40
C ARG A 74 -8.98 3.54 -13.17
N TYR A 75 -9.16 3.66 -14.48
CA TYR A 75 -9.32 2.54 -15.40
C TYR A 75 -8.12 2.50 -16.34
N ILE A 76 -7.37 1.40 -16.30
CA ILE A 76 -6.19 1.16 -17.13
C ILE A 76 -6.55 0.00 -18.06
N GLN A 77 -6.25 0.16 -19.35
CA GLN A 77 -6.52 -0.88 -20.34
C GLN A 77 -5.27 -1.12 -21.18
N GLU A 78 -4.82 -2.37 -21.20
CA GLU A 78 -3.67 -2.82 -21.98
C GLU A 78 -4.16 -3.86 -22.99
N VAL A 79 -4.11 -3.52 -24.29
CA VAL A 79 -4.51 -4.40 -25.40
C VAL A 79 -3.31 -4.80 -26.24
N ASN A 80 -3.44 -5.89 -26.99
CA ASN A 80 -2.35 -6.50 -27.76
C ASN A 80 -1.19 -6.98 -26.87
N THR A 81 -1.53 -7.48 -25.69
CA THR A 81 -0.57 -7.98 -24.72
C THR A 81 -1.08 -9.25 -24.06
N THR A 82 -0.16 -10.16 -23.76
CA THR A 82 -0.39 -11.31 -22.89
C THR A 82 0.32 -11.15 -21.55
N THR A 83 0.92 -9.97 -21.29
CA THR A 83 1.60 -9.65 -20.04
C THR A 83 0.60 -9.70 -18.89
N ARG A 84 0.92 -10.49 -17.87
CA ARG A 84 0.04 -10.71 -16.70
C ARG A 84 0.45 -9.84 -15.50
N SER A 85 0.80 -8.60 -15.80
CA SER A 85 1.20 -7.62 -14.81
C SER A 85 0.95 -6.21 -15.31
N CYS A 86 0.56 -5.31 -14.42
CA CYS A 86 0.38 -3.89 -14.70
C CYS A 86 0.97 -3.06 -13.56
N ALA A 87 1.72 -2.02 -13.90
CA ALA A 87 2.20 -1.05 -12.93
C ALA A 87 1.08 -0.09 -12.55
N LEU A 88 0.94 0.22 -11.27
CA LEU A 88 0.12 1.31 -10.74
C LEU A 88 1.05 2.44 -10.33
N TRP A 89 0.67 3.66 -10.67
CA TRP A 89 1.45 4.88 -10.42
C TRP A 89 0.58 5.98 -9.83
N ASP A 90 1.22 7.07 -9.39
CA ASP A 90 0.58 8.21 -8.71
C ASP A 90 -0.32 7.76 -7.55
N LEU A 91 0.14 6.77 -6.77
CA LEU A 91 -0.53 6.40 -5.53
C LEU A 91 -0.19 7.42 -4.45
N GLU A 92 -1.17 7.75 -3.62
CA GLU A 92 -0.94 8.47 -2.37
C GLU A 92 -0.41 7.51 -1.29
N GLU A 93 0.50 7.99 -0.45
CA GLU A 93 1.02 7.24 0.69
C GLU A 93 -0.06 7.00 1.75
N ASP A 94 0.15 5.99 2.59
CA ASP A 94 -0.75 5.63 3.70
C ASP A 94 -2.23 5.49 3.33
N THR A 95 -2.50 5.11 2.08
CA THR A 95 -3.84 5.15 1.48
C THR A 95 -4.27 3.76 1.07
N GLU A 96 -5.54 3.42 1.38
CA GLU A 96 -6.13 2.14 1.00
C GLU A 96 -6.73 2.18 -0.40
N TYR A 97 -6.35 1.20 -1.22
CA TYR A 97 -6.85 1.00 -2.58
C TYR A 97 -7.48 -0.38 -2.73
N ILE A 98 -8.44 -0.48 -3.65
CA ILE A 98 -9.06 -1.73 -4.10
C ILE A 98 -8.78 -1.88 -5.59
N VAL A 99 -8.33 -3.07 -6.01
CA VAL A 99 -8.04 -3.39 -7.41
C VAL A 99 -8.90 -4.55 -7.88
N HIS A 100 -9.40 -4.42 -9.11
CA HIS A 100 -10.01 -5.50 -9.88
C HIS A 100 -9.28 -5.63 -11.23
N VAL A 101 -9.22 -6.85 -11.75
CA VAL A 101 -8.68 -7.13 -13.08
C VAL A 101 -9.74 -7.85 -13.93
N GLN A 102 -9.84 -7.51 -15.20
CA GLN A 102 -10.67 -8.17 -16.20
C GLN A 102 -9.79 -8.62 -17.36
N SER A 103 -10.09 -9.79 -17.91
CA SER A 103 -9.55 -10.24 -19.19
C SER A 103 -10.32 -9.56 -20.32
N ILE A 104 -9.67 -9.34 -21.46
CA ILE A 104 -10.29 -8.79 -22.67
C ILE A 104 -10.06 -9.78 -23.80
N SER A 105 -11.12 -10.11 -24.54
CA SER A 105 -11.08 -10.88 -25.79
C SER A 105 -11.77 -10.09 -26.91
N MET A 106 -11.81 -10.67 -28.10
CA MET A 106 -12.57 -10.11 -29.23
C MET A 106 -14.08 -10.05 -28.97
N GLY A 107 -14.61 -10.92 -28.09
CA GLY A 107 -16.02 -10.98 -27.71
C GLY A 107 -16.41 -10.03 -26.58
N GLY A 108 -15.43 -9.34 -25.96
CA GLY A 108 -15.65 -8.41 -24.86
C GLY A 108 -14.77 -8.72 -23.64
N SER A 109 -15.13 -8.13 -22.50
CA SER A 109 -14.41 -8.31 -21.24
C SER A 109 -15.04 -9.40 -20.38
N SER A 110 -14.21 -10.13 -19.62
CA SER A 110 -14.69 -11.06 -18.60
C SER A 110 -15.29 -10.32 -17.40
N PRO A 111 -16.01 -11.02 -16.50
CA PRO A 111 -16.32 -10.49 -15.18
C PRO A 111 -15.05 -10.03 -14.43
N PRO A 112 -15.13 -9.06 -13.50
CA PRO A 112 -14.00 -8.66 -12.68
C PRO A 112 -13.54 -9.81 -11.78
N SER A 113 -12.24 -9.86 -11.52
CA SER A 113 -11.64 -10.71 -10.50
C SER A 113 -12.22 -10.41 -9.11
N ASP A 114 -11.97 -11.30 -8.16
CA ASP A 114 -12.13 -10.95 -6.75
C ASP A 114 -11.31 -9.68 -6.42
N PRO A 115 -11.85 -8.78 -5.58
CA PRO A 115 -11.17 -7.54 -5.22
C PRO A 115 -9.93 -7.83 -4.38
N VAL A 116 -8.84 -7.11 -4.69
CA VAL A 116 -7.63 -7.10 -3.86
C VAL A 116 -7.47 -5.73 -3.22
N SER A 117 -7.51 -5.69 -1.89
CA SER A 117 -7.25 -4.47 -1.11
C SER A 117 -5.80 -4.40 -0.66
N PHE A 118 -5.17 -3.25 -0.79
CA PHE A 118 -3.84 -2.99 -0.25
C PHE A 118 -3.73 -1.55 0.25
N ARG A 119 -2.77 -1.30 1.15
CA ARG A 119 -2.46 0.04 1.67
C ARG A 119 -1.02 0.38 1.33
N THR A 120 -0.80 1.53 0.71
CA THR A 120 0.56 2.04 0.46
C THR A 120 1.25 2.37 1.79
N PRO A 121 2.55 2.07 1.93
CA PRO A 121 3.32 2.49 3.11
C PRO A 121 3.52 4.01 3.11
N ARG A 122 3.91 4.56 4.25
CA ARG A 122 4.47 5.92 4.32
C ARG A 122 5.90 5.90 3.80
N GLU A 123 6.32 6.97 3.12
CA GLU A 123 7.70 7.04 2.59
C GLU A 123 8.75 6.89 3.71
N SER A 124 8.46 7.41 4.91
CA SER A 124 9.33 7.28 6.09
C SER A 124 9.55 5.83 6.56
N GLU A 125 8.63 4.91 6.25
CA GLU A 125 8.77 3.49 6.59
C GLU A 125 9.78 2.79 5.66
N LYS A 126 9.89 3.23 4.40
CA LYS A 126 10.94 2.79 3.46
C LYS A 126 12.33 3.20 3.96
N LEU A 127 12.45 4.41 4.51
CA LEU A 127 13.68 4.92 5.12
C LEU A 127 14.04 4.21 6.43
N ALA A 128 13.11 3.50 7.08
CA ALA A 128 13.43 2.67 8.24
C ALA A 128 13.96 1.29 7.81
N SER A 129 13.48 0.75 6.69
CA SER A 129 13.91 -0.54 6.15
C SER A 129 15.27 -0.49 5.44
N THR A 130 15.60 0.65 4.79
CA THR A 130 16.94 0.94 4.22
C THR A 130 17.59 2.13 4.96
N GLY A 131 17.43 2.16 6.27
CA GLY A 131 17.85 3.30 7.08
C GLY A 131 19.24 3.16 7.69
N PRO A 132 19.84 4.26 8.17
CA PRO A 132 21.01 4.23 9.06
C PRO A 132 20.79 3.35 10.30
N GLY A 133 19.57 2.89 10.58
CA GLY A 133 19.28 1.87 11.58
C GLY A 133 20.00 0.53 11.36
N VAL A 134 20.17 0.04 10.11
CA VAL A 134 20.96 -1.18 9.88
C VAL A 134 22.45 -0.91 10.09
N ILE A 135 22.93 0.25 9.61
CA ILE A 135 24.33 0.68 9.81
C ILE A 135 24.62 0.85 11.31
N LEU A 136 23.72 1.48 12.06
CA LEU A 136 23.81 1.63 13.52
C LEU A 136 23.71 0.28 14.24
N LEU A 137 22.90 -0.66 13.75
CA LEU A 137 22.78 -2.00 14.33
C LEU A 137 24.09 -2.79 14.15
N PHE A 138 24.70 -2.69 12.97
CA PHE A 138 26.04 -3.25 12.74
C PHE A 138 27.09 -2.52 13.57
N CYS A 139 27.08 -1.19 13.65
CA CYS A 139 28.00 -0.42 14.51
C CYS A 139 27.87 -0.81 15.99
N ARG A 140 26.64 -0.94 16.51
CA ARG A 140 26.36 -1.43 17.87
C ARG A 140 26.90 -2.85 18.08
N GLN A 141 26.77 -3.72 17.07
CA GLN A 141 27.31 -5.08 17.15
C GLN A 141 28.85 -5.10 17.17
N TYR A 142 29.53 -4.18 16.48
CA TYR A 142 31.00 -4.05 16.52
C TYR A 142 31.52 -3.47 17.85
N ASP A 143 30.74 -2.59 18.51
CA ASP A 143 31.07 -2.08 19.85
C ASP A 143 30.99 -3.21 20.91
N ILE A 144 29.99 -4.10 20.83
CA ILE A 144 29.78 -5.19 21.80
C ILE A 144 30.93 -6.20 21.85
N ILE A 145 31.71 -6.35 20.77
CA ILE A 145 32.76 -7.38 20.68
C ILE A 145 34.16 -6.83 21.05
N LYS A 146 34.35 -5.50 21.17
CA LYS A 146 35.67 -4.93 21.50
C LYS A 146 36.01 -4.88 22.99
N ASP A 147 35.04 -5.08 23.89
CA ASP A 147 35.25 -4.93 25.34
C ASP A 147 35.55 -6.25 26.08
N ASN A 148 36.04 -7.30 25.39
CA ASN A 148 36.50 -8.52 26.05
C ASN A 148 38.00 -8.76 25.83
N GLU A 149 38.82 -7.91 26.45
CA GLU A 149 40.17 -8.33 26.83
C GLU A 149 40.05 -9.40 27.93
N PRO A 150 40.74 -10.55 27.84
CA PRO A 150 40.76 -11.53 28.92
C PRO A 150 41.41 -10.89 30.15
N ASN A 151 40.58 -10.60 31.16
CA ASN A 151 40.99 -10.11 32.47
C ASN A 151 41.97 -11.10 33.14
N ASN A 152 43.26 -10.83 32.99
CA ASN A 152 44.34 -11.33 33.83
C ASN A 152 44.71 -10.21 34.82
N ASN A 153 44.24 -10.36 36.05
CA ASN A 153 44.73 -9.67 37.23
C ASN A 153 46.25 -9.85 37.37
N LYS A 154 47.03 -8.80 37.12
CA LYS A 154 47.85 -8.13 38.14
C LYS A 154 48.53 -6.85 37.64
N ASP A 155 48.50 -5.85 38.51
CA ASP A 155 49.45 -4.74 38.65
C ASP A 155 49.41 -3.53 37.67
N LYS A 156 48.90 -2.43 38.25
CA LYS A 156 49.61 -1.14 38.45
C LYS A 156 49.53 -0.05 37.37
N ALA A 157 48.84 1.03 37.78
CA ALA A 157 48.96 2.44 37.35
C ALA A 157 48.50 2.73 35.91
N LYS A 158 47.98 3.90 35.55
CA LYS A 158 48.00 5.25 36.13
C LYS A 158 46.84 6.06 35.50
N THR A 159 46.48 7.10 36.22
CA THR A 159 45.47 8.15 36.06
C THR A 159 45.31 8.86 34.70
N SER A 160 44.12 9.49 34.59
CA SER A 160 43.79 10.82 34.00
C SER A 160 43.77 10.93 32.47
N SER A 161 42.82 11.59 31.81
CA SER A 161 42.10 12.82 32.19
C SER A 161 40.84 13.06 31.34
N GLU A 162 39.74 13.36 32.04
CA GLU A 162 38.78 14.46 31.81
C GLU A 162 38.14 14.69 30.42
N CYS A 163 36.85 14.32 30.35
CA CYS A 163 35.83 15.04 29.59
C CYS A 163 35.47 16.32 30.37
N SER A 164 35.52 17.49 29.73
CA SER A 164 34.99 18.73 30.30
C SER A 164 34.16 19.46 29.24
N THR A 165 32.86 19.53 29.47
CA THR A 165 31.99 20.59 28.96
C THR A 165 31.97 21.71 30.00
N PRO A 166 31.89 23.00 29.63
CA PRO A 166 30.67 23.74 30.00
C PRO A 166 30.26 24.82 28.96
N GLU A 167 28.97 24.93 28.64
CA GLU A 167 28.03 25.97 29.10
C GLU A 167 28.23 27.39 28.51
N HIS A 168 27.20 27.88 27.82
CA HIS A 168 26.94 29.27 27.46
C HIS A 168 25.54 29.58 28.03
N PRO A 169 25.26 30.71 28.73
CA PRO A 169 25.21 32.04 28.11
C PRO A 169 25.44 33.28 29.01
N GLN A 170 25.32 34.46 28.37
CA GLN A 170 25.02 35.82 28.89
C GLN A 170 26.17 36.78 29.24
N GLY A 171 26.42 37.69 28.28
CA GLY A 171 26.16 39.14 28.46
C GLY A 171 27.25 40.02 29.08
N GLY A 172 27.55 41.14 28.40
CA GLY A 172 28.26 42.30 28.97
C GLY A 172 29.56 42.62 28.22
N LEU A 173 29.57 43.49 27.20
CA LEU A 173 29.61 44.96 27.28
C LEU A 173 31.04 45.52 27.49
N LEU A 174 31.56 46.11 26.40
CA LEU A 174 32.66 47.10 26.30
C LEU A 174 34.07 46.54 26.57
N ARG A 175 35.12 46.93 25.85
CA ARG A 175 35.49 48.28 25.46
C ARG A 175 36.60 48.25 24.39
N SER A 176 36.54 49.28 23.56
CA SER A 176 37.44 49.73 22.51
C SER A 176 38.95 49.64 22.77
N ASN A 177 39.74 49.49 21.71
CA ASN A 177 40.42 50.61 21.05
C ASN A 177 41.19 50.15 19.81
N VAL A 178 41.05 50.97 18.75
CA VAL A 178 41.91 51.30 17.60
C VAL A 178 42.79 50.22 16.95
#